data_AF-A0A8S9FAZ2-F1
#
_entry.id   AF-A0A8S9FAZ2-F1
#
_cell.length_a   1.000
_cell.length_b   1.000
_cell.length_c   1.000
_cell.angle_alpha   90.00
_cell.angle_beta   90.00
_cell.angle_gamma   90.00
#
_symmetry.space_group_name_H-M   'P 1'
#
loop_
_entity.id
_entity.type
_entity.pdbx_description
1 polymer ?
#
loop_
_entity_poly.entity_id
_entity_poly.type
_entity_poly.pdbx_seq_one_letter_code
_entity_poly.pdbx_strand_id
1 'polypeptide(L)' 'QPASDRRQFAFTRKGQQLTWTRLPQGFTGSPMIFSHLLKDDLKDITLPGGSILVQHVGDLLL' A
#
# COMPACT_ATOMS: atom_id res chain seq x y z
N GLN A 1 1.75 16.62 9.37
CA GLN A 1 2.60 16.36 10.55
C GLN A 1 2.73 14.83 10.73
N PRO A 2 3.66 14.16 10.02
CA PRO A 2 3.63 12.70 9.78
C PRO A 2 4.16 11.82 10.94
N ALA A 3 4.38 12.38 12.13
CA ALA A 3 5.01 11.68 13.25
C ALA A 3 4.02 10.97 14.21
N SER A 4 2.73 11.31 14.16
CA SER A 4 1.70 10.73 15.04
C SER A 4 1.41 9.26 14.71
N ASP A 5 1.33 8.93 13.42
CA ASP A 5 0.74 7.67 12.97
C ASP A 5 1.71 6.50 13.08
N ARG A 6 3.02 6.79 13.03
CA ARG A 6 4.08 5.76 13.12
C ARG A 6 4.06 5.05 14.48
N ARG A 7 3.69 5.75 15.56
CA ARG A 7 3.63 5.16 16.91
C ARG A 7 2.58 4.06 17.03
N GLN A 8 1.53 4.08 16.20
CA GLN A 8 0.49 3.06 16.19
C GLN A 8 1.02 1.70 15.69
N PHE A 9 2.16 1.69 15.01
CA PHE A 9 2.80 0.50 14.47
C PHE A 9 4.12 0.17 15.19
N ALA A 10 4.30 0.62 16.43
CA ALA A 10 5.48 0.28 17.21
C ALA A 10 5.40 -1.16 17.76
N PHE A 11 6.51 -1.90 17.75
CA PHE A 11 6.63 -3.24 18.33
C PHE A 11 8.00 -3.42 19.00
N THR A 12 8.10 -4.37 19.94
CA THR A 12 9.34 -4.62 20.69
C THR A 12 10.01 -5.92 20.25
N ARG A 13 11.30 -5.86 19.94
CA ARG A 13 12.13 -7.04 19.64
C ARG A 13 13.39 -7.01 20.50
N LYS A 14 13.59 -8.05 21.32
CA LYS A 14 14.75 -8.18 22.23
C LYS A 14 15.03 -6.92 23.07
N GLY A 15 13.98 -6.30 23.61
CA GLY A 15 14.10 -5.10 24.45
C GLY A 15 14.27 -3.78 23.69
N GLN A 16 14.33 -3.79 22.35
CA GLN A 16 14.36 -2.58 21.53
C GLN A 16 12.99 -2.31 20.90
N GLN A 17 12.53 -1.06 20.98
CA GLN A 17 11.31 -0.61 20.32
C GLN A 17 11.62 -0.23 18.87
N LEU A 18 10.90 -0.82 17.93
CA LEU A 18 10.98 -0.59 16.50
C LEU A 18 9.62 -0.08 16.00
N THR A 19 9.63 0.62 14.88
CA THR A 19 8.41 1.07 14.20
C THR A 19 8.52 0.76 12.71
N TRP A 20 7.39 0.54 12.07
CA TRP A 20 7.34 0.40 10.62
C TRP A 20 7.52 1.76 9.93
N THR A 21 8.36 1.81 8.89
CA THR A 21 8.58 3.00 8.04
C THR A 21 7.80 2.93 6.73
N ARG A 22 7.25 1.75 6.42
CA ARG A 22 6.32 1.45 5.32
C ARG A 22 5.07 0.81 5.90
N LEU A 23 4.03 0.69 5.09
CA LEU A 23 2.76 0.08 5.49
C LEU A 23 2.99 -1.38 5.94
N PRO A 24 2.66 -1.73 7.21
CA PRO A 24 2.93 -3.06 7.71
C PRO A 24 2.00 -4.11 7.08
N GLN A 25 2.58 -5.28 6.79
CA GLN A 25 1.82 -6.44 6.35
C GLN A 25 0.95 -6.95 7.51
N GLY A 26 -0.35 -7.11 7.27
CA GLY A 26 -1.32 -7.51 8.29
C GLY A 26 -2.12 -6.37 8.91
N PHE A 27 -1.83 -5.10 8.60
CA PHE A 27 -2.76 -4.01 8.91
C PHE A 27 -3.99 -4.11 8.01
N THR A 28 -5.19 -4.20 8.59
CA THR A 28 -6.44 -4.40 7.84
C THR A 28 -6.70 -3.32 6.79
N GLY A 29 -6.23 -2.09 7.03
CA GLY A 29 -6.31 -0.99 6.06
C GLY A 29 -5.19 -0.97 5.02
N SER A 30 -4.15 -1.80 5.18
CA SER A 30 -2.98 -1.81 4.31
C SER A 30 -3.32 -2.13 2.85
N PRO A 31 -4.11 -3.18 2.56
CA PRO A 31 -4.52 -3.49 1.20
C PRO A 31 -5.29 -2.32 0.57
N MET A 32 -6.29 -1.78 1.27
CA MET A 32 -7.13 -0.68 0.75
C MET A 32 -6.33 0.58 0.42
N ILE A 33 -5.41 1.00 1.30
CA ILE A 33 -4.57 2.18 1.08
C ILE A 33 -3.66 1.96 -0.13
N PHE A 34 -3.01 0.79 -0.22
CA PHE A 34 -2.17 0.44 -1.35
C PHE A 34 -2.96 0.40 -2.66
N SER A 35 -4.14 -0.21 -2.66
CA SER A 35 -5.01 -0.30 -3.84
C SER A 35 -5.44 1.04 -4.37
N HIS A 36 -5.76 1.97 -3.48
CA HIS A 36 -6.17 3.32 -3.87
C HIS A 36 -5.03 4.08 -4.53
N LEU A 37 -3.83 4.06 -3.92
CA LEU A 37 -2.64 4.69 -4.49
C LEU A 37 -2.25 4.06 -5.82
N LEU A 38 -2.23 2.73 -5.89
CA LEU A 38 -1.94 2.01 -7.13
C LEU A 38 -2.96 2.35 -8.22
N LYS A 39 -4.25 2.46 -7.88
CA LYS A 39 -5.27 2.85 -8.85
C LYS A 39 -5.02 4.25 -9.38
N ASP A 40 -4.63 5.19 -8.52
CA ASP A 40 -4.30 6.56 -8.89
C ASP A 40 -3.09 6.63 -9.81
N ASP A 41 -2.04 5.86 -9.52
CA ASP A 41 -0.84 5.78 -10.36
C ASP A 41 -1.11 5.17 -11.75
N LEU A 42 -2.11 4.29 -11.85
CA LEU A 42 -2.47 3.59 -13.10
C LEU A 42 -3.50 4.35 -13.95
N LYS A 43 -4.08 5.47 -13.47
CA LYS A 43 -5.14 6.21 -14.19
C LYS A 43 -4.73 6.68 -15.58
N ASP A 44 -3.46 7.03 -15.73
CA ASP A 44 -2.92 7.64 -16.94
C ASP A 44 -2.24 6.62 -17.88
N ILE A 45 -2.32 5.32 -17.55
CA ILE A 45 -1.77 4.27 -18.41
C ILE A 45 -2.64 4.10 -19.65
N THR A 46 -2.00 4.26 -20.82
CA THR A 46 -2.58 3.87 -22.11
C THR A 46 -1.93 2.57 -22.57
N LEU A 47 -2.75 1.55 -22.78
CA LEU A 47 -2.28 0.26 -23.28
C LEU A 47 -2.41 0.19 -24.81
N PRO A 48 -1.44 -0.43 -25.51
CA PRO A 48 -1.51 -0.60 -26.95
C PRO A 48 -2.65 -1.57 -27.33
N GLY A 49 -3.24 -1.37 -28.52
CA GLY A 49 -4.20 -2.31 -29.09
C GLY A 49 -5.59 -2.32 -28.45
N GLY A 50 -5.91 -1.35 -27.59
CA GLY A 50 -7.21 -1.27 -26.92
C GLY A 50 -7.37 -2.27 -25.75
N SER A 51 -6.28 -2.83 -25.25
CA SER A 51 -6.28 -3.70 -24.08
C SER A 51 -6.78 -2.98 -22.82
N ILE A 52 -7.36 -3.74 -21.89
CA ILE A 52 -7.95 -3.21 -20.66
C ILE A 52 -7.13 -3.68 -19.46
N LEU A 53 -6.72 -2.75 -18.61
CA LEU A 53 -6.11 -3.06 -17.32
C LEU A 53 -7.20 -3.24 -16.26
N VAL A 54 -7.24 -4.41 -15.62
CA VAL A 54 -8.11 -4.69 -14.48
C VAL A 54 -7.28 -4.80 -13.21
N GLN A 55 -7.62 -4.02 -12.19
CA GLN A 55 -6.94 -4.05 -10.89
C GLN A 55 -7.85 -4.66 -9.81
N HIS A 56 -7.34 -5.66 -9.08
CA HIS A 56 -7.98 -6.21 -7.88
C HIS A 56 -7.05 -6.05 -6.67
N VAL A 57 -7.33 -5.06 -5.84
CA VAL A 57 -6.53 -4.72 -4.65
C VAL A 57 -5.06 -4.42 -5.01
N GLY A 58 -4.19 -5.43 -5.04
CA GLY A 58 -2.78 -5.33 -5.43
C GLY A 58 -2.44 -6.12 -6.70
N ASP A 59 -3.40 -6.89 -7.23
CA ASP A 59 -3.22 -7.70 -8.42
C ASP A 59 -3.61 -6.90 -9.68
N LEU A 60 -2.88 -7.13 -10.77
CA LEU A 60 -3.11 -6.51 -12.07
C LEU A 60 -3.30 -7.61 -13.13
N LEU A 61 -4.35 -7.49 -13.91
CA LEU A 61 -4.66 -8.33 -15.07
C LEU A 61 -4.69 -7.47 -16.33
N LEU A 62 -3.97 -7.91 -17.36
CA LEU A 62 -3.80 -7.25 -18.65
C LEU A 62 -4.40 -8.09 -19.77
#